data_AF-A0A349MRU6-F1
#
_entry.id   AF-A0A349MRU6-F1
#
_cell.length_a   1.000
_cell.length_b   1.000
_cell.length_c   1.000
_cell.angle_alpha   90.00
_cell.angle_beta   90.00
_cell.angle_gamma   90.00
#
_symmetry.space_group_name_H-M   'P 1'
#
loop_
_entity.id
_entity.type
_entity.pdbx_description
1 polymer ?
#
loop_
_entity_poly.entity_id
_entity_poly.type
_entity_poly.pdbx_seq_one_letter_code
_entity_poly.pdbx_strand_id
1 'polypeptide(L)'
;PSSVVKGCAVIAHPHPLYGGTLDNKVVQTLAKAFNVLGLTSVRFNFRGVGKSDGVYDEGVGELEDFKCVQNFAYQKIQPEHTIFAGFSFGTYIVSHAAQLTPPDQLVLIAPAVGKFEVNDVREDTLVIHGEEDDVVLLSDVMDWARPQRI
;
A
#
# COMPACT_ATOMS: atom_id res chain seq x y z
N PRO A 1 10.56 -25.70 -18.29
CA PRO A 1 11.32 -24.57 -17.72
C PRO A 1 10.35 -23.50 -17.19
N SER A 2 10.01 -23.57 -15.89
CA SER A 2 9.19 -22.55 -15.24
C SER A 2 10.12 -21.41 -14.81
N SER A 3 10.26 -20.39 -15.66
CA SER A 3 10.89 -19.14 -15.22
C SER A 3 10.11 -18.62 -14.02
N VAL A 4 10.80 -18.40 -12.91
CA VAL A 4 10.22 -17.72 -11.74
C VAL A 4 9.75 -16.36 -12.24
N VAL A 5 8.44 -16.10 -12.22
CA VAL A 5 7.88 -14.80 -12.60
C VAL A 5 8.53 -13.74 -11.72
N LYS A 6 9.13 -12.73 -12.35
CA LYS A 6 9.86 -11.69 -11.62
C LYS A 6 8.85 -10.67 -11.09
N GLY A 7 8.37 -10.85 -9.87
CA GLY A 7 7.38 -9.95 -9.25
C GLY A 7 8.00 -8.85 -8.38
N CYS A 8 7.30 -7.71 -8.24
CA CYS A 8 7.65 -6.65 -7.29
C CYS A 8 6.42 -6.18 -6.50
N ALA A 9 6.51 -6.13 -5.18
CA ALA A 9 5.50 -5.54 -4.30
C ALA A 9 6.04 -4.26 -3.64
N VAL A 10 5.41 -3.11 -3.85
CA VAL A 10 5.75 -1.85 -3.19
C VAL A 10 4.75 -1.59 -2.07
N ILE A 11 5.25 -1.40 -0.84
CA ILE A 11 4.45 -1.45 0.38
C ILE A 11 4.51 -0.12 1.12
N ALA A 12 3.37 0.57 1.19
CA ALA A 12 3.18 1.82 1.93
C ALA A 12 2.79 1.56 3.39
N HIS A 13 3.43 2.27 4.31
CA HIS A 13 3.23 2.09 5.76
C HIS A 13 2.08 2.96 6.31
N PRO A 14 1.62 2.75 7.56
CA PRO A 14 0.52 3.52 8.13
C PRO A 14 0.96 4.94 8.50
N HIS A 15 0.07 5.75 9.06
CA HIS A 15 0.24 7.20 9.12
C HIS A 15 1.58 7.66 9.75
N PRO A 16 2.36 8.54 9.07
CA PRO A 16 3.65 9.03 9.56
C PRO A 16 3.61 9.61 10.99
N LEU A 17 2.63 10.47 11.26
CA LEU A 17 2.49 11.14 12.56
C LEU A 17 2.00 10.24 13.71
N TYR A 18 1.54 9.02 13.43
CA TYR A 18 1.03 8.09 14.45
C TYR A 18 1.91 6.85 14.60
N GLY A 19 3.22 7.01 14.40
CA GLY A 19 4.21 5.96 14.59
C GLY A 19 4.31 4.96 13.43
N GLY A 20 3.74 5.27 12.28
CA GLY A 20 3.89 4.46 11.08
C GLY A 20 5.29 4.54 10.50
N THR A 21 5.88 3.38 10.20
CA THR A 21 7.21 3.25 9.60
C THR A 21 7.28 2.02 8.71
N LEU A 22 8.34 1.91 7.89
CA LEU A 22 8.66 0.73 7.09
C LEU A 22 8.80 -0.56 7.93
N ASP A 23 9.08 -0.42 9.23
CA ASP A 23 9.25 -1.52 10.18
C ASP A 23 7.98 -1.83 10.99
N ASN A 24 6.85 -1.20 10.68
CA ASN A 24 5.56 -1.59 11.24
C ASN A 24 5.31 -3.11 11.03
N LYS A 25 4.79 -3.79 12.04
CA LYS A 25 4.63 -5.26 12.02
C LYS A 25 3.70 -5.75 10.91
N VAL A 26 2.66 -5.01 10.56
CA VAL A 26 1.76 -5.35 9.44
C VAL A 26 2.50 -5.21 8.12
N VAL A 27 3.24 -4.12 7.93
CA VAL A 27 4.08 -3.87 6.74
C VAL A 27 5.15 -4.94 6.58
N GLN A 28 5.80 -5.35 7.67
CA GLN A 28 6.74 -6.48 7.66
C GLN A 28 6.05 -7.81 7.31
N THR A 29 4.83 -8.03 7.78
CA THR A 29 4.07 -9.25 7.52
C THR A 29 3.67 -9.33 6.04
N LEU A 30 3.21 -8.23 5.45
CA LEU A 30 2.98 -8.13 4.00
C LEU A 30 4.24 -8.47 3.21
N ALA A 31 5.38 -7.84 3.55
CA ALA A 31 6.64 -8.11 2.86
C ALA A 31 7.06 -9.59 2.96
N LYS A 32 6.90 -10.21 4.13
CA LYS A 32 7.17 -11.64 4.31
C LYS A 32 6.24 -12.50 3.45
N ALA A 33 4.95 -12.19 3.41
CA ALA A 33 3.98 -12.91 2.60
C ALA A 33 4.33 -12.84 1.09
N PHE A 34 4.61 -11.63 0.57
CA PHE A 34 5.01 -11.46 -0.82
C PHE A 34 6.35 -12.14 -1.15
N ASN A 35 7.32 -12.12 -0.24
CA ASN A 35 8.58 -12.84 -0.43
C ASN A 35 8.38 -14.37 -0.48
N VAL A 36 7.47 -14.93 0.33
CA VAL A 36 7.12 -16.36 0.26
C VAL A 36 6.46 -16.70 -1.09
N LEU A 37 5.71 -15.77 -1.66
CA LEU A 37 5.13 -15.89 -3.00
C LEU A 37 6.15 -15.64 -4.14
N GLY A 38 7.42 -15.40 -3.82
CA GLY A 38 8.50 -15.23 -4.80
C GLY A 38 8.64 -13.82 -5.37
N LEU A 39 7.95 -12.81 -4.81
CA LEU A 39 8.11 -11.41 -5.22
C LEU A 39 9.26 -10.73 -4.48
N THR A 40 9.85 -9.72 -5.12
CA THR A 40 10.73 -8.76 -4.44
C THR A 40 9.88 -7.72 -3.71
N SER A 41 10.00 -7.62 -2.39
CA SER A 41 9.27 -6.61 -1.60
C SER A 41 10.08 -5.35 -1.35
N VAL A 42 9.50 -4.20 -1.64
CA VAL A 42 10.07 -2.87 -1.39
C VAL A 42 9.26 -2.17 -0.32
N ARG A 43 9.89 -1.92 0.83
CA ARG A 43 9.37 -1.09 1.92
C ARG A 43 10.24 0.16 2.01
N PHE A 44 9.62 1.29 2.34
CA PHE A 44 10.30 2.57 2.48
C PHE A 44 9.62 3.39 3.56
N ASN A 45 10.28 4.43 4.06
CA ASN A 45 9.66 5.43 4.92
C ASN A 45 9.21 6.62 4.06
N PHE A 46 7.99 7.09 4.30
CA PHE A 46 7.54 8.38 3.79
C PHE A 46 8.42 9.53 4.32
N ARG A 47 8.37 10.68 3.65
CA ARG A 47 8.99 11.92 4.10
C ARG A 47 8.73 12.21 5.58
N GLY A 48 9.77 12.67 6.28
CA GLY A 48 9.72 12.95 7.72
C GLY A 48 9.74 11.73 8.64
N VAL A 49 9.85 10.50 8.12
CA VAL A 49 9.89 9.27 8.93
C VAL A 49 11.27 8.63 8.93
N GLY A 50 11.80 8.40 10.13
CA GLY A 50 13.09 7.73 10.33
C GLY A 50 14.26 8.51 9.71
N LYS A 51 14.80 8.02 8.60
CA LYS A 51 15.90 8.67 7.86
C LYS A 51 15.44 9.37 6.57
N SER A 52 14.14 9.34 6.26
CA SER A 52 13.60 10.06 5.12
C SER A 52 13.50 11.54 5.47
N ASP A 53 14.09 12.39 4.62
CA ASP A 53 14.04 13.84 4.77
C ASP A 53 12.61 14.39 4.63
N GLY A 54 12.45 15.69 4.86
CA GLY A 54 11.17 16.40 4.71
C GLY A 54 10.25 16.25 5.92
N VAL A 55 8.97 16.56 5.71
CA VAL A 55 7.91 16.52 6.73
C VAL A 55 6.63 15.97 6.12
N TYR A 56 5.72 15.48 6.95
CA TYR A 56 4.40 15.04 6.53
C TYR A 56 3.69 16.13 5.72
N ASP A 57 3.08 15.74 4.59
CA ASP A 57 2.56 16.67 3.57
C ASP A 57 1.13 16.29 3.15
N GLU A 58 0.34 15.85 4.13
CA GLU A 58 -1.10 15.57 3.99
C GLU A 58 -1.46 14.59 2.87
N GLY A 59 -0.53 13.70 2.50
CA GLY A 59 -0.73 12.68 1.49
C GLY A 59 -0.30 13.10 0.07
N VAL A 60 -0.16 14.39 -0.20
CA VAL A 60 0.29 14.90 -1.50
C VAL A 60 1.75 14.52 -1.72
N GLY A 61 2.58 14.84 -0.74
CA GLY A 61 3.98 14.51 -0.78
C GLY A 61 4.26 13.01 -0.72
N GLU A 62 3.52 12.30 0.13
CA GLU A 62 3.67 10.87 0.32
C GLU A 62 3.32 10.08 -0.94
N LEU A 63 2.38 10.56 -1.76
CA LEU A 63 2.08 10.00 -3.07
C LEU A 63 3.27 10.14 -4.03
N GLU A 64 3.95 11.29 -4.03
CA GLU A 64 5.16 11.49 -4.84
C GLU A 64 6.33 10.62 -4.35
N ASP A 65 6.47 10.45 -3.03
CA ASP A 65 7.47 9.54 -2.46
C ASP A 65 7.21 8.09 -2.92
N PHE A 66 5.95 7.64 -2.87
CA PHE A 66 5.56 6.31 -3.34
C PHE A 66 5.91 6.12 -4.81
N LYS A 67 5.52 7.07 -5.68
CA LYS A 67 5.83 7.02 -7.12
C LYS A 67 7.34 7.01 -7.38
N CYS A 68 8.12 7.78 -6.62
CA CYS A 68 9.57 7.81 -6.73
C CYS A 68 10.17 6.42 -6.42
N VAL A 69 9.77 5.81 -5.30
CA VAL A 69 10.24 4.49 -4.89
C VAL A 69 9.78 3.40 -5.85
N GLN A 70 8.54 3.44 -6.31
CA GLN A 70 8.01 2.55 -7.33
C GLN A 70 8.84 2.62 -8.60
N ASN A 71 9.07 3.82 -9.14
CA ASN A 71 9.84 4.00 -10.36
C ASN A 71 11.28 3.48 -10.21
N PHE A 72 11.92 3.78 -9.08
CA PHE A 72 13.25 3.26 -8.77
C PHE A 72 13.25 1.72 -8.71
N ALA A 73 12.29 1.13 -8.01
CA ALA A 73 12.14 -0.32 -7.91
C ALA A 73 11.94 -0.96 -9.28
N TYR A 74 11.09 -0.39 -10.14
CA TYR A 74 10.80 -0.93 -11.47
C TYR A 74 11.99 -0.84 -12.41
N GLN A 75 12.79 0.23 -12.31
CA GLN A 75 14.03 0.33 -13.08
C GLN A 75 15.07 -0.71 -12.68
N LYS A 76 15.15 -1.07 -11.38
CA LYS A 76 16.12 -2.06 -10.87
C LYS A 76 15.65 -3.50 -11.06
N ILE A 77 14.37 -3.74 -10.79
CA ILE A 77 13.78 -5.08 -10.76
C ILE A 77 13.24 -5.44 -12.14
N GLN A 78 12.74 -4.51 -12.95
CA GLN A 78 12.07 -4.81 -14.22
C GLN A 78 11.01 -5.93 -14.04
N PRO A 79 10.03 -5.72 -13.14
CA PRO A 79 9.07 -6.77 -12.80
C PRO A 79 8.11 -7.06 -13.96
N GLU A 80 7.74 -8.34 -14.10
CA GLU A 80 6.68 -8.81 -14.99
C GLU A 80 5.32 -8.83 -14.30
N HIS A 81 5.30 -8.76 -12.96
CA HIS A 81 4.09 -8.69 -12.15
C HIS A 81 4.28 -7.71 -10.98
N THR A 82 3.29 -6.87 -10.75
CA THR A 82 3.39 -5.71 -9.87
C THR A 82 2.26 -5.67 -8.85
N ILE A 83 2.62 -5.42 -7.59
CA ILE A 83 1.67 -5.30 -6.50
C ILE A 83 1.89 -3.97 -5.80
N PHE A 84 0.81 -3.22 -5.60
CA PHE A 84 0.80 -2.15 -4.60
C PHE A 84 0.10 -2.66 -3.35
N ALA A 85 0.72 -2.42 -2.20
CA ALA A 85 0.15 -2.78 -0.92
C ALA A 85 0.22 -1.62 0.07
N GLY A 86 -0.82 -1.44 0.87
CA GLY A 86 -0.88 -0.39 1.88
C GLY A 86 -1.48 -0.89 3.19
N PHE A 87 -1.08 -0.28 4.30
CA PHE A 87 -1.75 -0.45 5.59
C PHE A 87 -2.23 0.91 6.13
N SER A 88 -3.50 1.02 6.52
CA SER A 88 -4.10 2.26 7.04
C SER A 88 -3.85 3.44 6.10
N PHE A 89 -3.24 4.55 6.54
CA PHE A 89 -2.86 5.67 5.67
C PHE A 89 -2.16 5.23 4.36
N GLY A 90 -1.35 4.18 4.41
CA GLY A 90 -0.73 3.63 3.20
C GLY A 90 -1.74 3.18 2.13
N THR A 91 -2.95 2.75 2.51
CA THR A 91 -4.03 2.39 1.57
C THR A 91 -4.54 3.59 0.78
N TYR A 92 -4.64 4.75 1.43
CA TYR A 92 -4.99 6.01 0.77
C TYR A 92 -3.94 6.35 -0.30
N ILE A 93 -2.65 6.22 0.04
CA ILE A 93 -1.57 6.49 -0.92
C ILE A 93 -1.60 5.51 -2.10
N VAL A 94 -1.71 4.20 -1.85
CA VAL A 94 -1.68 3.22 -2.94
C VAL A 94 -2.93 3.23 -3.79
N SER A 95 -4.10 3.61 -3.28
CA SER A 95 -5.31 3.76 -4.11
C SER A 95 -5.16 4.93 -5.08
N HIS A 96 -4.53 6.03 -4.67
CA HIS A 96 -4.21 7.14 -5.57
C HIS A 96 -3.13 6.76 -6.58
N ALA A 97 -2.07 6.09 -6.14
CA ALA A 97 -1.02 5.64 -7.03
C ALA A 97 -1.57 4.67 -8.11
N ALA A 98 -2.48 3.77 -7.73
CA ALA A 98 -3.10 2.82 -8.65
C ALA A 98 -3.96 3.48 -9.74
N GLN A 99 -4.57 4.65 -9.47
CA GLN A 99 -5.30 5.41 -10.48
C GLN A 99 -4.36 6.02 -11.55
N LEU A 100 -3.13 6.36 -11.15
CA LEU A 100 -2.13 6.95 -12.05
C LEU A 100 -1.34 5.88 -12.81
N THR A 101 -0.98 4.79 -12.14
CA THR A 101 -0.24 3.67 -12.72
C THR A 101 -0.79 2.37 -12.13
N PRO A 102 -1.76 1.74 -12.79
CA PRO A 102 -2.41 0.53 -12.27
C PRO A 102 -1.40 -0.61 -12.07
N PRO A 103 -1.30 -1.18 -10.85
CA PRO A 103 -0.57 -2.43 -10.64
C PRO A 103 -1.38 -3.61 -11.18
N ASP A 104 -0.74 -4.78 -11.30
CA ASP A 104 -1.45 -6.02 -11.61
C ASP A 104 -2.40 -6.43 -10.46
N GLN A 105 -1.99 -6.17 -9.21
CA GLN A 105 -2.78 -6.44 -8.01
C GLN A 105 -2.70 -5.27 -7.02
N LEU A 106 -3.83 -4.92 -6.41
CA LEU A 106 -3.90 -4.00 -5.27
C LEU A 106 -4.26 -4.78 -3.99
N VAL A 107 -3.57 -4.49 -2.90
CA VAL A 107 -3.80 -5.11 -1.58
C VAL A 107 -3.92 -4.02 -0.50
N LEU A 108 -5.08 -3.94 0.15
CA LEU A 108 -5.36 -2.93 1.16
C LEU A 108 -5.59 -3.59 2.51
N ILE A 109 -4.75 -3.27 3.48
CA ILE A 109 -4.92 -3.71 4.87
C ILE A 109 -5.47 -2.55 5.68
N ALA A 110 -6.57 -2.77 6.37
CA ALA A 110 -7.29 -1.78 7.13
C ALA A 110 -7.47 -0.44 6.39
N PRO A 111 -8.25 -0.39 5.29
CA PRO A 111 -8.38 0.82 4.48
C PRO A 111 -8.75 2.03 5.33
N ALA A 112 -8.02 3.14 5.22
CA ALA A 112 -8.25 4.31 6.06
C ALA A 112 -9.44 5.18 5.63
N VAL A 113 -10.53 4.54 5.21
CA VAL A 113 -11.80 5.17 4.81
C VAL A 113 -12.40 5.97 5.97
N GLY A 114 -13.17 7.01 5.65
CA GLY A 114 -13.76 7.93 6.64
C GLY A 114 -12.75 8.92 7.25
N LYS A 115 -11.48 8.55 7.36
CA LYS A 115 -10.38 9.45 7.78
C LYS A 115 -9.66 10.09 6.60
N PHE A 116 -9.55 9.35 5.50
CA PHE A 116 -8.99 9.79 4.23
C PHE A 116 -9.95 9.43 3.09
N GLU A 117 -9.87 10.20 2.02
CA GLU A 117 -10.61 9.91 0.79
C GLU A 117 -9.91 8.77 0.04
N VAL A 118 -10.11 7.52 0.46
CA VAL A 118 -9.57 6.37 -0.28
C VAL A 118 -10.34 6.22 -1.59
N ASN A 119 -9.65 6.44 -2.71
CA ASN A 119 -10.25 6.31 -4.05
C ASN A 119 -10.90 4.95 -4.28
N ASP A 120 -11.86 4.94 -5.20
CA ASP A 120 -12.38 3.70 -5.77
C ASP A 120 -11.25 2.86 -6.38
N VAL A 121 -11.40 1.56 -6.31
CA VAL A 121 -10.45 0.53 -6.70
C VAL A 121 -11.14 -0.51 -7.58
N ARG A 122 -10.34 -1.38 -8.20
CA ARG A 122 -10.84 -2.44 -9.07
C ARG A 122 -11.48 -3.56 -8.26
N GLU A 123 -12.45 -4.26 -8.87
CA GLU A 123 -13.16 -5.41 -8.29
C GLU A 123 -12.24 -6.57 -7.87
N ASP A 124 -11.04 -6.67 -8.44
CA ASP A 124 -10.04 -7.67 -8.07
C ASP A 124 -9.12 -7.24 -6.92
N THR A 125 -9.38 -6.09 -6.27
CA THR A 125 -8.61 -5.63 -5.11
C THR A 125 -8.82 -6.53 -3.90
N LEU A 126 -7.71 -6.96 -3.27
CA LEU A 126 -7.79 -7.68 -2.00
C LEU A 126 -7.87 -6.69 -0.84
N VAL A 127 -8.98 -6.73 -0.10
CA VAL A 127 -9.15 -5.98 1.14
C VAL A 127 -9.10 -6.93 2.34
N ILE A 128 -8.29 -6.60 3.34
CA ILE A 128 -8.24 -7.31 4.62
C ILE A 128 -8.49 -6.29 5.72
N HIS A 129 -9.56 -6.49 6.49
CA HIS A 129 -9.95 -5.62 7.60
C HIS A 129 -10.18 -6.42 8.88
N GLY A 130 -9.86 -5.83 10.03
CA GLY A 130 -10.17 -6.43 11.33
C GLY A 130 -11.62 -6.15 11.71
N GLU A 131 -12.36 -7.16 12.16
CA GLU A 131 -13.75 -6.98 12.60
C GLU A 131 -13.87 -6.05 13.82
N GLU A 132 -12.88 -6.12 14.72
CA GLU A 132 -12.80 -5.33 15.96
C GLU A 132 -11.86 -4.11 15.84
N ASP A 133 -11.61 -3.61 14.62
CA ASP A 133 -10.80 -2.40 14.43
C ASP A 133 -11.53 -1.17 15.03
N ASP A 134 -10.90 -0.55 16.03
CA ASP A 134 -11.42 0.60 16.77
C ASP A 134 -10.97 1.96 16.18
N VAL A 135 -10.12 1.92 15.15
CA VAL A 135 -9.61 3.11 14.45
C VAL A 135 -10.45 3.40 13.22
N VAL A 136 -10.77 2.38 12.41
CA VAL A 136 -11.66 2.45 11.26
C VAL A 136 -12.68 1.32 11.36
N LEU A 137 -13.95 1.68 11.50
CA LEU A 137 -14.99 0.69 11.74
C LEU A 137 -15.19 -0.20 10.51
N LEU A 138 -15.44 -1.49 10.74
CA LEU A 138 -15.76 -2.43 9.66
C LEU A 138 -16.95 -1.94 8.81
N SER A 139 -17.96 -1.32 9.43
CA SER A 139 -19.10 -0.75 8.71
C SER A 139 -18.67 0.26 7.64
N ASP A 140 -17.72 1.13 7.97
CA ASP A 140 -17.26 2.18 7.06
C ASP A 140 -16.52 1.58 5.86
N VAL A 141 -15.72 0.53 6.10
CA VAL A 141 -15.05 -0.22 5.03
C VAL A 141 -16.05 -0.96 4.16
N MET A 142 -17.07 -1.58 4.75
CA MET A 142 -18.12 -2.28 4.00
C MET A 142 -18.96 -1.32 3.15
N ASP A 143 -19.27 -0.14 3.67
CA ASP A 143 -20.02 0.88 2.93
C ASP A 143 -19.19 1.46 1.77
N TRP A 144 -17.89 1.64 1.96
CA TRP A 144 -16.96 2.01 0.89
C TRP A 144 -16.80 0.89 -0.16
N ALA A 145 -16.69 -0.37 0.26
CA ALA A 145 -16.42 -1.51 -0.61
C ALA A 145 -17.60 -1.91 -1.52
N ARG A 146 -18.82 -1.93 -0.98
CA ARG A 146 -20.02 -2.44 -1.67
C ARG A 146 -20.29 -1.84 -3.06
N PRO A 147 -20.23 -0.51 -3.28
CA PRO A 147 -20.44 0.08 -4.61
C PRO A 147 -19.47 -0.45 -5.67
N GLN A 148 -18.28 -0.89 -5.25
CA GLN A 148 -17.17 -1.33 -6.07
C GLN A 148 -17.12 -2.86 -6.24
N ARG A 149 -18.03 -3.59 -5.56
CA ARG A 149 -18.17 -5.06 -5.58
C ARG A 149 -16.97 -5.83 -5.00
N ILE A 150 -16.24 -5.20 -4.08
CA ILE A 150 -15.16 -5.83 -3.30
C ILE A 150 -15.60 -6.21 -1.88
#